data_AF-A0A502CKS5-F1
#
_entry.id   AF-A0A502CKS5-F1
#
_cell.length_a   1.000
_cell.length_b   1.000
_cell.length_c   1.000
_cell.angle_alpha   90.00
_cell.angle_beta   90.00
_cell.angle_gamma   90.00
#
_symmetry.space_group_name_H-M   'P 1'
#
loop_
_entity.id
_entity.type
_entity.pdbx_description
1 polymer ?
#
loop_
_entity_poly.entity_id
_entity_poly.type
_entity_poly.pdbx_seq_one_letter_code
_entity_poly.pdbx_strand_id
1 'polypeptide(L)'
;MRGFFIATIGRMGLVIEVADATLRNDLNRKRRIYAREGVPEYWVVDGRNALIHKTWSPDCETYAERREVSFGDRITAMAVDGLTIETDRLSRREQRPRGGVIERG
;
A
#
# COMPACT_ATOMS: atom_id res chain seq x y z
N MET A 1 -10.49 -24.49 -7.59
CA MET A 1 -11.61 -23.65 -7.12
C MET A 1 -11.02 -22.39 -6.52
N ARG A 2 -11.31 -21.21 -7.09
CA ARG A 2 -10.89 -19.92 -6.50
C ARG A 2 -12.01 -19.48 -5.56
N GLY A 3 -11.78 -19.61 -4.25
CA GLY A 3 -12.74 -19.13 -3.25
C GLY A 3 -12.81 -17.61 -3.31
N PHE A 4 -13.96 -17.08 -3.75
CA PHE A 4 -14.27 -15.67 -3.60
C PHE A 4 -14.71 -15.46 -2.14
N PHE A 5 -13.81 -14.95 -1.31
CA PHE A 5 -14.15 -14.53 0.04
C PHE A 5 -14.69 -13.10 -0.04
N ILE A 6 -16.01 -12.92 0.09
CA ILE A 6 -16.59 -11.59 0.24
C ILE A 6 -16.41 -11.21 1.71
N ALA A 7 -15.24 -10.67 2.06
CA ALA A 7 -15.08 -9.93 3.30
C ALA A 7 -15.61 -8.51 3.08
N THR A 8 -16.55 -8.06 3.92
CA THR A 8 -16.91 -6.64 3.97
C THR A 8 -15.66 -5.84 4.32
N ILE A 9 -15.33 -4.83 3.52
CA ILE A 9 -14.11 -4.02 3.66
C ILE A 9 -13.93 -3.50 5.10
N GLY A 10 -15.00 -3.03 5.75
CA GLY A 10 -14.96 -2.54 7.13
C GLY A 10 -14.66 -3.59 8.22
N ARG A 11 -14.56 -4.88 7.89
CA ARG A 11 -14.07 -5.93 8.82
C ARG A 11 -12.57 -6.20 8.69
N MET A 12 -11.90 -5.57 7.74
CA MET A 12 -10.45 -5.72 7.56
C MET A 12 -9.71 -4.81 8.55
N GLY A 13 -8.83 -5.38 9.38
CA GLY A 13 -8.01 -4.60 10.31
C GLY A 13 -6.89 -3.82 9.62
N LEU A 14 -6.33 -4.37 8.53
CA LEU A 14 -5.23 -3.78 7.78
C LEU A 14 -5.38 -4.13 6.29
N VAL A 15 -5.24 -3.13 5.42
CA VAL A 15 -5.14 -3.31 3.96
C VAL A 15 -3.76 -2.84 3.48
N ILE A 16 -3.09 -3.66 2.67
CA ILE A 16 -1.79 -3.34 2.08
C ILE A 16 -1.90 -3.46 0.57
N GLU A 17 -1.58 -2.40 -0.16
CA GLU A 17 -1.60 -2.35 -1.63
C GLU A 17 -0.20 -2.09 -2.16
N VAL A 18 0.22 -2.81 -3.20
CA VAL A 18 1.50 -2.58 -3.90
C VAL A 18 1.24 -1.73 -5.13
N ALA A 19 1.67 -0.48 -5.07
CA ALA A 19 1.43 0.51 -6.11
C ALA A 19 2.54 0.47 -7.17
N ASP A 20 2.33 -0.29 -8.25
CA ASP A 20 3.22 -0.17 -9.42
C ASP A 20 2.81 1.03 -10.29
N ALA A 21 1.74 0.91 -11.08
CA ALA A 21 1.22 1.98 -11.93
C ALA A 21 0.08 2.77 -11.24
N THR A 22 -0.35 2.35 -10.06
CA THR A 22 -1.60 2.78 -9.43
C THR A 22 -1.39 3.76 -8.28
N LEU A 23 -0.16 4.19 -7.99
CA LEU A 23 0.19 5.00 -6.81
C LEU A 23 -0.75 6.19 -6.58
N ARG A 24 -1.03 6.99 -7.62
CA ARG A 24 -1.96 8.12 -7.51
C ARG A 24 -3.37 7.69 -7.11
N ASN A 25 -3.87 6.58 -7.65
CA ASN A 25 -5.19 6.06 -7.30
C ASN A 25 -5.21 5.49 -5.87
N ASP A 26 -4.15 4.78 -5.47
CA ASP A 26 -4.01 4.20 -4.13
C ASP A 26 -3.92 5.30 -3.05
N LEU A 27 -3.13 6.36 -3.28
CA LEU A 27 -2.97 7.49 -2.37
C LEU A 27 -4.15 8.48 -2.35
N ASN A 28 -5.09 8.37 -3.28
CA ASN A 28 -6.27 9.24 -3.35
C ASN A 28 -7.57 8.45 -3.22
N ARG A 29 -8.10 7.94 -4.35
CA ARG A 29 -9.45 7.36 -4.43
C ARG A 29 -9.62 6.16 -3.50
N LYS A 30 -8.71 5.19 -3.53
CA LYS A 30 -8.82 4.00 -2.66
C LYS A 30 -8.65 4.36 -1.19
N ARG A 31 -7.69 5.21 -0.83
CA ARG A 31 -7.54 5.70 0.55
C ARG A 31 -8.84 6.30 1.09
N ARG A 32 -9.53 7.15 0.31
CA ARG A 32 -10.83 7.72 0.69
C ARG A 32 -11.91 6.65 0.89
N ILE A 33 -11.98 5.68 -0.03
CA ILE A 33 -12.92 4.55 0.08
C ILE A 33 -12.63 3.77 1.38
N TYR A 34 -11.39 3.35 1.61
CA TYR A 34 -11.05 2.55 2.78
C TYR A 34 -11.28 3.30 4.10
N ALA A 35 -10.96 4.60 4.17
CA ALA A 35 -11.29 5.44 5.32
C ALA A 35 -12.80 5.48 5.59
N ARG A 36 -13.59 5.74 4.54
CA ARG A 36 -15.05 5.84 4.63
C ARG A 36 -15.70 4.52 5.05
N GLU A 37 -15.16 3.41 4.59
CA GLU A 37 -15.62 2.08 4.99
C GLU A 37 -15.07 1.65 6.38
N GLY A 38 -14.30 2.51 7.06
CA GLY A 38 -13.84 2.28 8.44
C GLY A 38 -12.66 1.32 8.56
N VAL A 39 -11.88 1.10 7.50
CA VAL A 39 -10.66 0.30 7.60
C VAL A 39 -9.70 0.97 8.59
N PRO A 40 -9.27 0.31 9.67
CA PRO A 40 -8.46 0.97 10.71
C PRO A 40 -7.08 1.42 10.25
N GLU A 41 -6.47 0.70 9.30
CA GLU A 41 -5.13 0.98 8.80
C GLU A 41 -4.96 0.59 7.33
N TYR A 42 -4.29 1.45 6.57
CA TYR A 42 -4.06 1.28 5.15
C TYR A 42 -2.64 1.66 4.76
N TRP A 43 -1.95 0.73 4.09
CA TRP A 43 -0.58 0.90 3.63
C TRP A 43 -0.50 0.84 2.10
N VAL A 44 0.29 1.74 1.52
CA VAL A 44 0.63 1.72 0.09
C VAL A 44 2.12 1.56 -0.08
N VAL A 45 2.55 0.44 -0.66
CA VAL A 45 3.94 0.14 -0.97
C VAL A 45 4.30 0.78 -2.31
N ASP A 46 5.10 1.84 -2.27
CA ASP A 46 5.67 2.51 -3.43
C ASP A 46 7.08 1.97 -3.73
N GLY A 47 7.13 0.92 -4.57
CA GLY A 47 8.39 0.32 -4.97
C GLY A 47 9.28 1.24 -5.81
N ARG A 48 8.75 2.29 -6.44
CA ARG A 48 9.56 3.21 -7.27
C ARG A 48 10.35 4.18 -6.41
N ASN A 49 9.78 4.60 -5.29
CA ASN A 49 10.44 5.47 -4.32
C ASN A 49 11.05 4.72 -3.14
N ALA A 50 10.83 3.40 -3.04
CA ALA A 50 11.28 2.56 -1.92
C ALA A 50 10.71 3.05 -0.58
N LEU A 51 9.40 3.38 -0.59
CA LEU A 51 8.66 3.91 0.54
C LEU A 51 7.38 3.10 0.77
N ILE A 52 6.93 3.05 2.01
CA ILE A 52 5.58 2.61 2.39
C ILE A 52 4.86 3.83 2.97
N HIS A 53 3.75 4.22 2.36
CA HIS A 53 2.86 5.24 2.91
C HIS A 53 1.86 4.55 3.85
N LYS A 54 2.09 4.66 5.15
CA LYS A 54 1.20 4.15 6.20
C LYS A 54 0.22 5.23 6.63
N THR A 55 -1.07 4.89 6.72
CA THR A 55 -2.13 5.73 7.27
C THR A 55 -3.01 4.93 8.22
N TRP A 56 -3.43 5.51 9.34
CA TRP A 56 -4.27 4.85 10.34
C TRP A 56 -5.16 5.85 11.07
N SER A 57 -6.08 5.35 11.92
CA SER A 57 -7.11 6.16 12.59
C SER A 57 -8.06 6.81 11.57
N PRO A 58 -8.97 6.03 10.95
CA PRO A 58 -9.89 6.56 9.95
C PRO A 58 -10.77 7.67 10.56
N ASP A 59 -10.91 8.76 9.81
CA ASP A 59 -11.76 9.90 10.12
C ASP A 59 -12.52 10.29 8.85
N CYS A 60 -13.81 9.93 8.81
CA CYS A 60 -14.68 10.13 7.65
C CYS A 60 -14.07 9.56 6.36
N GLU A 61 -13.66 10.40 5.40
CA GLU A 61 -13.04 9.98 4.15
C GLU A 61 -11.50 10.11 4.15
N THR A 62 -10.88 10.28 5.32
CA THR A 62 -9.43 10.36 5.47
C THR A 62 -8.93 9.50 6.63
N TYR A 63 -7.62 9.54 6.86
CA TYR A 63 -6.99 9.05 8.06
C TYR A 63 -6.38 10.24 8.79
N ALA A 64 -6.56 10.28 10.11
CA ALA A 64 -5.99 11.33 10.95
C ALA A 64 -4.46 11.24 11.02
N GLU A 65 -3.93 10.04 10.91
CA GLU A 65 -2.51 9.77 11.10
C GLU A 65 -1.84 9.24 9.84
N ARG A 66 -0.58 9.63 9.64
CA ARG A 66 0.22 9.23 8.49
C ARG A 66 1.70 9.16 8.82
N ARG A 67 2.38 8.18 8.21
CA ARG A 67 3.83 8.06 8.22
C ARG A 67 4.34 7.49 6.91
N GLU A 68 5.51 7.96 6.49
CA GLU A 68 6.29 7.29 5.44
C GLU A 68 7.38 6.45 6.10
N VAL A 69 7.54 5.22 5.63
CA VAL A 69 8.53 4.27 6.13
C VAL A 69 9.41 3.85 4.98
N SER A 70 10.73 3.95 5.12
CA SER A 70 11.65 3.56 4.06
C SER A 70 11.76 2.04 3.99
N PHE A 71 12.01 1.49 2.80
CA PHE A 71 12.41 0.09 2.71
C PHE A 71 13.71 -0.11 3.51
N GLY A 72 13.78 -1.20 4.26
CA GLY A 72 14.83 -1.46 5.25
C GLY A 72 14.43 -1.10 6.68
N ASP A 73 13.46 -0.20 6.86
CA ASP A 73 12.95 0.12 8.19
C ASP A 73 11.90 -0.90 8.64
N ARG A 74 11.80 -1.08 9.94
CA ARG A 74 10.74 -1.87 10.56
C ARG A 74 9.42 -1.09 10.58
N ILE A 75 8.33 -1.77 10.23
CA ILE A 75 6.98 -1.21 10.28
C ILE A 75 6.07 -2.06 11.18
N THR A 76 5.42 -1.44 12.15
CA THR A 76 4.44 -2.08 13.05
C THR A 76 3.04 -1.65 12.68
N ALA A 77 2.07 -2.56 12.62
CA ALA A 77 0.66 -2.23 12.44
C ALA A 77 0.10 -1.66 13.74
N MET A 78 -0.64 -0.56 13.64
CA MET A 78 -1.40 0.00 14.76
C MET A 78 -2.70 -0.77 15.02
N ALA A 79 -3.30 -1.32 13.97
CA ALA A 79 -4.61 -1.97 14.04
C ALA A 79 -4.57 -3.48 14.27
N VAL A 80 -3.38 -4.09 14.15
CA VAL A 80 -3.20 -5.53 14.32
C VAL A 80 -2.13 -5.74 15.39
N ASP A 81 -2.57 -6.10 16.59
CA ASP A 81 -1.70 -6.27 17.74
C ASP A 81 -0.54 -7.24 17.47
N GLY A 82 0.67 -6.79 17.81
CA GLY A 82 1.89 -7.59 17.67
C GLY A 82 2.41 -7.75 16.23
N LEU A 83 1.70 -7.26 15.20
CA LEU A 83 2.16 -7.38 13.82
C LEU A 83 3.26 -6.35 13.53
N THR A 84 4.47 -6.84 13.35
CA THR A 84 5.63 -6.07 12.92
C THR A 84 6.30 -6.76 11.74
N ILE A 85 6.62 -5.98 10.71
CA ILE A 85 7.21 -6.46 9.47
C ILE A 85 8.58 -5.79 9.29
N GLU A 86 9.61 -6.61 9.09
CA GLU A 86 10.90 -6.16 8.59
C GLU A 86 10.78 -5.96 7.07
N THR A 87 11.29 -4.84 6.58
CA THR A 87 11.21 -4.50 5.14
C THR A 87 12.57 -4.55 4.44
N ASP A 88 13.57 -5.13 5.10
CA ASP A 88 14.96 -5.31 4.62
C ASP A 88 15.05 -6.10 3.30
N ARG A 89 14.06 -6.96 3.04
CA ARG A 89 13.97 -7.73 1.78
C ARG A 89 13.22 -7.02 0.67
N LEU A 90 12.62 -5.85 0.91
CA LEU A 90 12.01 -5.06 -0.14
C LEU A 90 13.10 -4.29 -0.91
N SER A 91 13.14 -4.49 -2.21
CA SER A 91 14.05 -3.76 -3.08
C SER A 91 13.30 -2.68 -3.85
N ARG A 92 13.99 -1.57 -4.13
CA ARG A 92 13.50 -0.60 -5.11
C ARG A 92 13.24 -1.32 -6.43
N ARG A 93 12.12 -1.01 -7.07
CA ARG A 93 11.80 -1.57 -8.37
C ARG A 93 12.80 -1.06 -9.41
N GLU A 94 13.44 -1.99 -10.12
CA GLU A 94 14.23 -1.64 -11.30
C GLU A 94 13.33 -1.09 -12.41
N GLN A 95 13.74 0.03 -13.01
CA GLN A 95 13.05 0.56 -14.19
C GLN A 95 13.46 -0.29 -15.39
N ARG A 96 12.54 -1.11 -15.91
CA ARG A 96 12.77 -1.75 -17.21
C ARG A 96 12.92 -0.62 -18.25
N PRO A 97 14.02 -0.56 -19.01
CA PRO A 97 14.15 0.41 -20.10
C PRO A 97 12.94 0.29 -21.01
N ARG A 98 12.31 1.41 -21.39
CA ARG A 98 11.29 1.38 -22.44
C ARG A 98 11.98 0.83 -23.69
N GLY A 99 11.46 -0.28 -24.22
CA GLY A 99 12.09 -1.01 -25.31
C GLY A 99 12.47 -0.08 -26.45
N GLY A 100 13.75 -0.06 -26.81
CA GLY A 100 14.23 0.59 -28.02
C GLY A 100 13.53 -0.04 -29.21
N VAL A 101 13.06 0.81 -30.12
CA VAL A 101 12.56 0.39 -31.43
C VAL A 101 13.71 -0.35 -32.11
N ILE A 102 13.54 -1.65 -32.32
CA ILE A 102 14.39 -2.40 -33.24
C ILE A 102 13.91 -2.02 -34.64
N GLU A 103 14.55 -1.01 -35.23
CA GLU A 103 14.47 -0.81 -36.68
C GLU A 103 15.13 -2.02 -37.34
N ARG A 104 14.33 -2.84 -38.00
CA ARG A 104 14.84 -3.91 -38.86
C ARG A 104 15.18 -3.29 -40.21
N GLY A 105 16.47 -3.26 -40.54
CA GLY A 105 16.96 -3.17 -41.91
C GLY A 105 16.83 -4.50 -42.64
#